data_AF-A0A4V3HY21-F1
#
_entry.id   AF-A0A4V3HY21-F1
#
_cell.length_a   1.000
_cell.length_b   1.000
_cell.length_c   1.000
_cell.angle_alpha   90.00
_cell.angle_beta   90.00
_cell.angle_gamma   90.00
#
_symmetry.space_group_name_H-M   'P 1'
#
loop_
_entity.id
_entity.type
_entity.pdbx_description
1 polymer ?
#
loop_
_entity_poly.entity_id
_entity_poly.type
_entity_poly.pdbx_seq_one_letter_code
_entity_poly.pdbx_strand_id
1 'polypeptide(L)'
;MTRIKTPPARGTARHYEMLGRVLDALRNSGCSPKYGQRFDHWTTLEGHIALEWWEGPHPWEVATALTRSAADPEDRALRPGDVCINAEQNRHGAPLTIEVRGLQFQLRGFNTIGMEAVWRNATSKLTV
;
A
#
# COMPACT_ATOMS: atom_id res chain seq x y z
N MET A 1 19.38 -24.59 -2.07
CA MET A 1 19.87 -23.39 -2.77
C MET A 1 18.77 -22.34 -2.79
N THR A 2 18.79 -21.41 -1.85
CA THR A 2 17.78 -20.35 -1.75
C THR A 2 18.05 -19.34 -2.86
N ARG A 3 17.14 -19.27 -3.85
CA ARG A 3 17.22 -18.31 -4.96
C ARG A 3 17.10 -16.92 -4.35
N ILE A 4 18.22 -16.20 -4.23
CA ILE A 4 18.21 -14.78 -3.90
C ILE A 4 17.46 -14.11 -5.05
N LYS A 5 16.18 -13.76 -4.84
CA LYS A 5 15.43 -12.92 -5.78
C LYS A 5 16.19 -11.60 -5.82
N THR A 6 16.96 -11.36 -6.90
CA THR A 6 17.58 -10.06 -7.14
C THR A 6 16.49 -9.00 -7.03
N PRO A 7 16.64 -8.00 -6.14
CA PRO A 7 15.63 -6.97 -6.03
C PRO A 7 15.44 -6.33 -7.40
N PRO A 8 14.19 -6.13 -7.83
CA PRO A 8 13.89 -5.48 -9.09
C PRO A 8 14.56 -4.11 -9.10
N ALA A 9 15.43 -3.86 -10.08
CA ALA A 9 16.19 -2.62 -10.15
C ALA A 9 15.23 -1.41 -10.12
N ARG A 10 15.47 -0.51 -9.17
CA ARG A 10 14.84 0.80 -9.10
C ARG A 10 14.92 1.46 -10.48
N GLY A 11 13.86 2.13 -10.89
CA GLY A 11 13.86 2.90 -12.13
C GLY A 11 13.55 2.11 -13.40
N THR A 12 13.19 0.83 -13.29
CA THR A 12 12.66 0.08 -14.45
C THR A 12 11.25 0.51 -14.79
N ALA A 13 10.84 0.37 -16.06
CA ALA A 13 9.47 0.66 -16.49
C ALA A 13 8.43 -0.13 -15.67
N ARG A 14 8.72 -1.41 -15.39
CA ARG A 14 7.87 -2.28 -14.56
C ARG A 14 7.71 -1.76 -13.13
N HIS A 15 8.76 -1.18 -12.56
CA HIS A 15 8.72 -0.61 -11.21
C HIS A 15 7.71 0.54 -11.15
N TYR A 16 7.81 1.50 -12.06
CA TYR A 16 6.89 2.64 -12.11
C TYR A 16 5.48 2.26 -12.55
N GLU A 17 5.34 1.31 -13.48
CA GLU A 17 4.02 0.79 -13.88
C GLU A 17 3.28 0.20 -12.67
N MET A 18 3.95 -0.64 -11.89
CA MET A 18 3.31 -1.26 -10.73
C MET A 18 2.99 -0.26 -9.63
N LEU A 19 3.90 0.68 -9.36
CA LEU A 19 3.63 1.77 -8.43
C LEU A 19 2.38 2.55 -8.87
N GLY A 20 2.27 2.88 -10.16
CA GLY A 20 1.09 3.56 -10.72
C GLY A 20 -0.20 2.76 -10.49
N ARG A 21 -0.20 1.46 -10.79
CA ARG A 21 -1.35 0.57 -10.57
C ARG A 21 -1.75 0.49 -9.09
N VAL A 22 -0.78 0.36 -8.18
CA VAL A 22 -1.05 0.32 -6.73
C VAL A 22 -1.63 1.65 -6.26
N LEU A 23 -1.09 2.79 -6.71
CA LEU A 23 -1.62 4.10 -6.34
C LEU A 23 -3.02 4.35 -6.91
N ASP A 24 -3.32 3.85 -8.11
CA ASP A 24 -4.65 3.93 -8.73
C ASP A 24 -5.68 3.07 -7.97
N ALA A 25 -5.34 1.81 -7.70
CA ALA A 25 -6.14 0.92 -6.86
C ALA A 25 -6.45 1.53 -5.49
N LEU A 26 -5.44 2.11 -4.82
CA LEU A 26 -5.62 2.77 -3.53
C LEU A 26 -6.57 3.98 -3.61
N ARG A 27 -6.47 4.76 -4.68
CA ARG A 27 -7.36 5.91 -4.92
C ARG A 27 -8.82 5.47 -5.03
N ASN A 28 -9.07 4.35 -5.72
CA ASN A 28 -10.43 3.86 -5.98
C ASN A 28 -10.99 3.03 -4.82
N SER A 29 -10.12 2.48 -3.96
CA SER A 29 -10.53 1.61 -2.85
C SER A 29 -11.26 2.29 -1.69
N GLY A 30 -11.32 3.62 -1.65
CA GLY A 30 -11.81 4.38 -0.49
C GLY A 30 -10.93 4.26 0.76
N CYS A 31 -9.73 3.68 0.64
CA CYS A 31 -8.77 3.51 1.74
C CYS A 31 -7.36 3.92 1.28
N SER A 32 -7.23 5.17 0.83
CA SER A 32 -5.96 5.70 0.35
C SER A 32 -5.11 6.27 1.50
N PRO A 33 -3.82 5.95 1.58
CA PRO A 33 -2.86 6.65 2.44
C PRO A 33 -2.84 8.17 2.25
N LYS A 34 -3.25 8.66 1.07
CA LYS A 34 -3.39 10.10 0.77
C LYS A 34 -4.45 10.80 1.61
N TYR A 35 -5.34 10.07 2.27
CA TYR A 35 -6.28 10.66 3.22
C TYR A 35 -5.62 10.99 4.56
N GLY A 36 -4.41 10.47 4.81
CA GLY A 36 -3.57 10.93 5.89
C GLY A 36 -2.75 12.17 5.50
N GLN A 37 -1.93 12.62 6.43
CA GLN A 37 -0.95 13.68 6.20
C GLN A 37 0.33 13.11 5.58
N ARG A 38 1.03 13.95 4.80
CA ARG A 38 2.43 13.71 4.37
C ARG A 38 2.64 12.33 3.72
N PHE A 39 1.74 11.94 2.83
CA PHE A 39 1.92 10.71 2.05
C PHE A 39 3.11 10.85 1.09
N ASP A 40 4.04 9.91 1.15
CA ASP A 40 5.19 9.83 0.26
C ASP A 40 5.50 8.37 -0.13
N HIS A 41 6.31 8.21 -1.17
CA HIS A 41 6.82 6.91 -1.58
C HIS A 41 8.30 6.98 -1.97
N TRP A 42 9.05 5.95 -1.63
CA TRP A 42 10.47 5.88 -1.93
C TRP A 42 10.95 4.43 -2.04
N THR A 43 12.14 4.21 -2.58
CA THR A 43 12.71 2.87 -2.73
C THR A 43 13.65 2.56 -1.57
N THR A 44 13.43 1.44 -0.88
CA THR A 44 14.26 1.03 0.27
C THR A 44 15.63 0.52 -0.18
N LEU A 45 16.56 0.39 0.78
CA LEU A 45 17.87 -0.19 0.53
C LEU A 45 17.78 -1.66 0.07
N GLU A 46 16.75 -2.39 0.50
CA GLU A 46 16.46 -3.76 0.02
C GLU A 46 15.79 -3.78 -1.36
N GLY A 47 15.47 -2.62 -1.95
CA GLY A 47 14.82 -2.52 -3.26
C GLY A 47 13.29 -2.65 -3.23
N HIS A 48 12.67 -2.54 -2.05
CA HIS A 48 11.22 -2.49 -1.92
C HIS A 48 10.69 -1.09 -2.22
N ILE A 49 9.39 -0.96 -2.48
CA ILE A 49 8.70 0.32 -2.58
C ILE A 49 8.08 0.63 -1.21
N ALA A 50 8.61 1.60 -0.49
CA ALA A 50 7.97 2.11 0.71
C ALA A 50 6.84 3.06 0.34
N LEU A 51 5.65 2.84 0.92
CA LEU A 51 4.55 3.78 0.97
C LEU A 51 4.43 4.28 2.41
N GLU A 52 4.61 5.57 2.62
CA GLU A 52 4.73 6.19 3.94
C GLU A 52 3.68 7.28 4.14
N TRP A 53 3.06 7.34 5.32
CA TRP A 53 2.08 8.37 5.66
C TRP A 53 1.98 8.59 7.16
N TRP A 54 1.48 9.77 7.54
CA TRP A 54 1.10 10.12 8.92
C TRP A 54 -0.43 10.23 9.06
N GLU A 55 -0.97 9.88 10.23
CA GLU A 55 -2.37 10.17 10.61
C GLU A 55 -3.40 9.78 9.53
N GLY A 56 -3.43 8.50 9.15
CA GLY A 56 -4.34 7.98 8.13
C GLY A 56 -4.77 6.54 8.43
N PRO A 57 -5.08 5.74 7.40
CA PRO A 57 -5.43 4.33 7.59
C PRO A 57 -4.32 3.56 8.28
N HIS A 58 -4.68 2.53 9.03
CA HIS A 58 -3.72 1.54 9.47
C HIS A 58 -3.15 0.77 8.26
N PRO A 59 -1.87 0.33 8.30
CA PRO A 59 -1.29 -0.42 7.19
C PRO A 59 -2.11 -1.65 6.78
N TRP A 60 -2.73 -2.34 7.74
CA TRP A 60 -3.58 -3.50 7.45
C TRP A 60 -4.87 -3.14 6.70
N GLU A 61 -5.45 -1.96 6.94
CA GLU A 61 -6.61 -1.47 6.18
C GLU A 61 -6.22 -1.24 4.72
N VAL A 62 -5.05 -0.63 4.49
CA VAL A 62 -4.48 -0.40 3.15
C VAL A 62 -4.24 -1.73 2.41
N ALA A 63 -3.63 -2.71 3.07
CA ALA A 63 -3.41 -4.04 2.48
C ALA A 63 -4.73 -4.76 2.15
N THR A 64 -5.71 -4.66 3.04
CA THR A 64 -7.05 -5.22 2.84
C THR A 64 -7.76 -4.55 1.67
N ALA A 65 -7.67 -3.22 1.57
CA ALA A 65 -8.26 -2.44 0.50
C ALA A 65 -7.66 -2.79 -0.87
N LEU A 66 -6.34 -2.95 -0.95
CA LEU A 66 -5.67 -3.44 -2.16
C LEU A 66 -6.10 -4.85 -2.56
N THR A 67 -6.26 -5.74 -1.58
CA THR A 67 -6.75 -7.11 -1.84
C THR A 67 -8.18 -7.10 -2.36
N ARG A 68 -9.04 -6.23 -1.83
CA ARG A 68 -10.42 -6.05 -2.30
C ARG A 68 -10.47 -5.43 -3.70
N SER A 69 -9.70 -4.38 -3.95
CA SER A 69 -9.59 -3.75 -5.28
C SER A 69 -9.11 -4.76 -6.32
N ALA A 70 -8.10 -5.58 -6.00
CA ALA A 70 -7.66 -6.66 -6.88
C ALA A 70 -8.74 -7.73 -7.15
N ALA A 71 -9.72 -7.89 -6.27
CA ALA A 71 -10.83 -8.83 -6.45
C ALA A 71 -12.04 -8.21 -7.20
N ASP A 72 -12.06 -6.89 -7.38
CA ASP A 72 -13.14 -6.17 -8.06
C ASP A 72 -12.97 -6.30 -9.58
N PRO A 73 -13.93 -6.89 -10.32
CA PRO A 73 -13.85 -7.03 -11.77
C PRO A 73 -13.91 -5.68 -12.51
N GLU A 74 -14.43 -4.62 -11.90
CA GLU A 74 -14.50 -3.28 -12.49
C GLU A 74 -13.18 -2.49 -12.30
N ASP A 75 -12.38 -2.83 -11.29
CA ASP A 75 -11.06 -2.24 -11.09
C ASP A 75 -10.02 -2.94 -11.98
N ARG A 76 -9.55 -2.21 -12.99
CA ARG A 76 -8.58 -2.75 -13.96
C ARG A 76 -7.13 -2.54 -13.56
N ALA A 77 -6.87 -1.84 -12.46
CA ALA A 77 -5.51 -1.52 -12.02
C ALA A 77 -4.78 -2.81 -11.57
N LEU A 78 -5.46 -3.64 -10.78
CA LEU A 78 -4.98 -4.90 -10.24
C LEU A 78 -5.93 -6.05 -10.61
N ARG A 79 -5.43 -7.28 -10.57
CA ARG A 79 -6.21 -8.49 -10.87
C ARG A 79 -6.23 -9.45 -9.68
N PRO A 80 -7.20 -10.39 -9.64
CA PRO A 80 -7.23 -11.39 -8.59
C PRO A 80 -5.91 -12.19 -8.56
N GLY A 81 -5.30 -12.27 -7.37
CA GLY A 81 -3.99 -12.91 -7.17
C GLY A 81 -2.77 -12.01 -7.41
N ASP A 82 -2.95 -10.75 -7.82
CA ASP A 82 -1.82 -9.83 -7.97
C ASP A 82 -1.21 -9.42 -6.63
N VAL A 83 -2.02 -9.37 -5.56
CA VAL A 83 -1.63 -8.93 -4.22
C VAL A 83 -1.49 -10.13 -3.28
N CYS A 84 -0.32 -10.28 -2.67
CA CYS A 84 -0.02 -11.32 -1.69
C CYS A 84 0.46 -10.68 -0.37
N ILE A 85 -0.21 -11.00 0.74
CA ILE A 85 0.20 -10.56 2.08
C ILE A 85 1.09 -11.66 2.70
N ASN A 86 2.37 -11.38 2.91
CA ASN A 86 3.29 -12.37 3.48
C ASN A 86 3.31 -12.30 5.00
N ALA A 87 2.49 -13.14 5.66
CA ALA A 87 2.39 -13.18 7.13
C ALA A 87 3.72 -13.49 7.83
N GLU A 88 4.63 -14.26 7.21
CA GLU A 88 5.91 -14.65 7.82
C GLU A 88 6.93 -13.50 7.92
N GLN A 89 6.82 -12.53 6.99
CA GLN A 89 7.66 -11.32 6.98
C GLN A 89 7.14 -10.23 7.93
N ASN A 90 5.88 -10.33 8.35
CA ASN A 90 5.22 -9.36 9.23
C ASN A 90 5.41 -9.72 10.71
N ARG A 91 6.67 -9.85 11.13
CA ARG A 91 7.03 -10.08 12.54
C ARG A 91 6.80 -8.82 13.37
N HIS A 92 6.60 -8.97 14.68
CA HIS A 92 6.43 -7.85 15.61
C HIS A 92 7.53 -6.79 15.43
N GLY A 93 7.12 -5.54 15.19
CA GLY A 93 8.00 -4.39 15.03
C GLY A 93 8.46 -4.10 13.60
N ALA A 94 8.19 -4.97 12.62
CA ALA A 94 8.50 -4.72 11.21
C ALA A 94 7.32 -4.01 10.49
N PRO A 95 7.61 -3.17 9.46
CA PRO A 95 6.57 -2.64 8.58
C PRO A 95 5.81 -3.76 7.87
N LEU A 96 4.49 -3.59 7.75
CA LEU A 96 3.65 -4.52 7.00
C LEU A 96 4.12 -4.54 5.53
N THR A 97 4.48 -5.72 5.01
CA THR A 97 4.95 -5.89 3.63
C THR A 97 3.96 -6.70 2.82
N ILE A 98 3.70 -6.25 1.59
CA ILE A 98 2.90 -6.96 0.58
C ILE A 98 3.73 -7.19 -0.69
N GLU A 99 3.47 -8.27 -1.40
CA GLU A 99 4.02 -8.50 -2.74
C GLU A 99 2.93 -8.21 -3.78
N VAL A 100 3.23 -7.37 -4.76
CA VAL A 100 2.37 -7.11 -5.92
C VAL A 100 3.09 -7.53 -7.19
N ARG A 101 2.65 -8.63 -7.80
CA ARG A 101 3.25 -9.24 -9.00
C ARG A 101 4.78 -9.30 -8.96
N GLY A 102 5.37 -9.74 -7.84
CA GLY A 102 6.82 -9.90 -7.68
C GLY A 102 7.58 -8.65 -7.24
N LEU A 103 6.92 -7.51 -7.03
CA LEU A 103 7.49 -6.31 -6.41
C LEU A 103 7.01 -6.23 -4.97
N GLN A 104 7.91 -5.91 -4.03
CA GLN A 104 7.53 -5.78 -2.61
C GLN A 104 7.24 -4.32 -2.26
N PHE A 105 6.15 -4.12 -1.52
CA PHE A 105 5.72 -2.83 -1.00
C PHE A 105 5.72 -2.87 0.53
N GLN A 106 6.38 -1.90 1.16
CA GLN A 106 6.34 -1.70 2.61
C GLN A 106 5.32 -0.62 2.94
N LEU A 107 4.36 -0.96 3.79
CA LEU A 107 3.28 -0.09 4.24
C LEU A 107 3.67 0.53 5.59
N ARG A 108 4.03 1.81 5.58
CA ARG A 108 4.64 2.53 6.71
C ARG A 108 3.71 3.65 7.20
N GLY A 109 2.68 3.25 7.94
CA GLY A 109 1.79 4.21 8.61
C GLY A 109 2.35 4.64 9.96
N PHE A 110 2.49 5.94 10.17
CA PHE A 110 2.92 6.55 11.43
C PHE A 110 1.75 7.26 12.12
N ASN A 111 1.61 7.04 13.44
CA ASN A 111 0.51 7.62 14.23
C ASN A 111 -0.86 7.44 13.55
N THR A 112 -1.11 6.26 12.98
CA THR A 112 -2.31 5.99 12.20
C THR A 112 -3.55 6.04 13.09
N ILE A 113 -4.61 6.67 12.59
CA ILE A 113 -5.86 6.88 13.32
C ILE A 113 -6.98 5.95 12.85
N GLY A 114 -6.75 5.20 11.76
CA GLY A 114 -7.72 4.30 11.14
C GLY A 114 -8.70 5.02 10.23
N MET A 115 -9.26 4.30 9.25
CA MET A 115 -10.15 4.92 8.25
C MET A 115 -11.43 5.49 8.85
N GLU A 116 -11.98 4.87 9.90
CA GLU A 116 -13.17 5.39 10.57
C GLU A 116 -12.94 6.80 11.13
N ALA A 117 -11.80 7.03 11.79
CA ALA A 117 -11.44 8.35 12.30
C ALA A 117 -11.17 9.36 11.18
N VAL A 118 -10.51 8.93 10.09
CA VAL A 118 -10.31 9.76 8.89
C VAL A 118 -11.65 10.27 8.36
N TRP A 119 -12.64 9.38 8.20
CA TRP A 119 -13.96 9.75 7.70
C TRP A 119 -14.70 10.69 8.64
N ARG A 120 -14.71 10.41 9.95
CA ARG A 120 -15.31 11.29 10.95
C ARG A 120 -14.73 12.70 10.87
N ASN A 121 -13.41 12.82 10.82
CA ASN A 121 -12.71 14.12 10.74
C ASN A 121 -13.03 14.86 9.44
N ALA A 122 -13.17 14.15 8.31
CA ALA A 122 -13.57 14.74 7.05
C ALA A 122 -15.01 15.26 7.08
N THR A 123 -15.95 14.47 7.63
CA THR A 123 -17.36 14.87 7.73
C THR A 123 -17.58 16.06 8.67
N SER A 124 -16.88 16.10 9.82
CA SER A 124 -17.01 17.21 10.78
C SER A 124 -16.64 18.56 10.18
N LYS A 125 -15.69 18.60 9.22
CA LYS A 125 -15.26 19.82 8.51
C LYS A 125 -16.27 20.32 7.47
N LEU A 126 -17.21 19.49 7.03
CA LEU A 126 -18.23 19.86 6.03
C LEU A 126 -19.49 20.47 6.65
N THR A 127 -19.66 20.34 7.97
CA THR A 127 -20.82 20.84 8.74
C THR A 127 -20.64 22.25 9.30
N VAL A 128 -19.68 23.03 8.80
CA VAL A 128 -19.39 24.42 9.23
C VAL A 128 -19.96 25.42 8.23
#